data_AF-A0A494UI45-F1
#
_entry.id   AF-A0A494UI45-F1
#
_cell.length_a   1.000
_cell.length_b   1.000
_cell.length_c   1.000
_cell.angle_alpha   90.00
_cell.angle_beta   90.00
_cell.angle_gamma   90.00
#
_symmetry.space_group_name_H-M   'P 1'
#
loop_
_entity.id
_entity.type
_entity.pdbx_description
1 polymer ?
#
loop_
_entity_poly.entity_id
_entity_poly.type
_entity_poly.pdbx_seq_one_letter_code
_entity_poly.pdbx_strand_id
1 'polypeptide(L)'
;MPKTVNLTDAQQQLTAATATVDQLKAKLLDEGPGSVTAEELGTAALAVEHAKLTLAHAAKQAEDQAAAERLENLQLLKAQILEQAGDVDQALDAMRQLETAAAVLIEACAGRQQLISQATAAMRRAAVPRHNEDQADQHAGLAWSDAGMGRSDELHIDGRRISNISAGVLIAAALHRAMQQTKRGPGHLAPIAIHSMNGDLINDPQAWLNAMY
;
A
#
# COMPACT_ATOMS: atom_id res chain seq x y z
N MET A 1 -1.40 41.05 -29.47
CA MET A 1 -0.64 40.12 -28.61
C MET A 1 0.22 40.95 -27.67
N PRO A 2 -0.07 41.01 -26.37
CA PRO A 2 0.80 41.70 -25.41
C PRO A 2 2.16 40.99 -25.40
N LYS A 3 3.25 41.74 -25.56
CA LYS A 3 4.61 41.21 -25.40
C LYS A 3 4.74 40.68 -23.96
N THR A 4 4.93 39.37 -23.80
CA THR A 4 5.29 38.76 -22.52
C THR A 4 6.64 39.32 -22.11
N VAL A 5 6.67 40.14 -21.05
CA VAL A 5 7.92 40.65 -20.49
C VAL A 5 8.49 39.55 -19.61
N ASN A 6 9.64 38.99 -19.98
CA ASN A 6 10.33 38.00 -19.17
C ASN A 6 10.91 38.66 -17.91
N LEU A 7 10.89 37.96 -16.76
CA LEU A 7 11.43 38.44 -15.49
C LEU A 7 12.89 38.92 -15.63
N THR A 8 13.70 38.17 -16.40
CA THR A 8 15.09 38.51 -16.67
C THR A 8 15.24 39.84 -17.41
N ASP A 9 14.37 40.09 -18.40
CA ASP A 9 14.39 41.34 -19.18
C ASP A 9 13.93 42.53 -18.32
N ALA A 10 12.90 42.34 -17.49
CA ALA A 10 12.43 43.36 -16.56
C ALA A 10 13.49 43.73 -15.51
N GLN A 11 14.26 42.74 -15.05
CA GLN A 11 15.35 42.95 -14.10
C GLN A 11 16.53 43.69 -14.73
N GLN A 12 16.88 43.34 -15.97
CA GLN A 12 17.89 44.08 -16.74
C GLN A 12 17.46 45.53 -17.00
N GLN A 13 16.18 45.78 -17.30
CA GLN A 13 15.64 47.13 -17.47
C GLN A 13 15.72 47.95 -16.18
N LEU A 14 15.41 47.35 -15.02
CA LEU A 14 15.56 48.03 -13.73
C LEU A 14 17.03 48.37 -13.42
N THR A 15 17.95 47.43 -13.65
CA THR A 15 19.38 47.67 -13.48
C THR A 15 19.89 48.79 -14.37
N ALA A 16 19.49 48.81 -15.65
CA ALA A 16 19.86 49.85 -16.60
C ALA A 16 19.30 51.22 -16.18
N ALA A 17 18.02 51.31 -15.83
CA ALA A 17 17.39 52.56 -15.40
C ALA A 17 18.02 53.11 -14.10
N THR A 18 18.35 52.22 -13.16
CA THR A 18 19.02 52.61 -11.91
C THR A 18 20.43 53.12 -12.19
N ALA A 19 21.18 52.46 -13.07
CA ALA A 19 22.50 52.91 -13.48
C ALA A 19 22.47 54.30 -14.15
N THR A 20 21.43 54.60 -14.94
CA THR A 20 21.24 55.93 -15.52
C THR A 20 21.02 57.00 -14.45
N VAL A 21 20.20 56.72 -13.43
CA VAL A 21 20.02 57.64 -12.29
C VAL A 21 21.33 57.85 -11.53
N ASP A 22 22.09 56.78 -11.28
CA ASP A 22 23.35 56.86 -10.56
C ASP A 22 24.43 57.63 -11.34
N GLN A 23 24.48 57.46 -12.67
CA GLN A 23 25.34 58.26 -13.55
C GLN A 23 24.99 59.76 -13.50
N LEU A 24 23.70 60.09 -13.54
CA LEU A 24 23.24 61.48 -13.44
C LEU A 24 23.57 62.10 -12.07
N LYS A 25 23.43 61.33 -10.98
CA LYS A 25 23.83 61.77 -9.64
C LYS A 25 25.34 61.97 -9.52
N ALA A 26 26.15 61.06 -10.07
CA ALA A 26 27.61 61.18 -10.08
C ALA A 26 28.04 62.45 -10.85
N LYS A 27 27.43 62.71 -12.01
CA LYS A 27 27.70 63.93 -12.79
C LYS A 27 27.33 65.22 -12.03
N LEU A 28 26.26 65.19 -11.25
CA LEU A 28 25.86 66.29 -10.36
C LEU A 28 26.88 66.55 -9.24
N LEU A 29 27.50 65.48 -8.72
CA LEU A 29 28.54 65.56 -7.69
C LEU A 29 29.89 66.03 -8.24
N ASP A 30 30.28 65.56 -9.43
CA ASP A 30 31.58 65.82 -10.03
C ASP A 30 31.67 67.17 -10.76
N GLU A 31 30.62 67.54 -11.51
CA GLU A 31 30.59 68.76 -12.35
C GLU A 31 29.83 69.94 -11.70
N GLY A 32 29.14 69.69 -10.59
CA GLY A 32 28.44 70.71 -9.79
C GLY A 32 27.01 71.03 -10.23
N PRO A 33 26.29 71.87 -9.46
CA PRO A 33 24.89 72.20 -9.71
C PRO A 33 24.72 72.94 -11.04
N GLY A 34 23.99 72.34 -11.99
CA GLY A 34 23.76 72.84 -13.35
C GLY A 34 24.21 71.89 -14.47
N SER A 35 24.98 70.84 -14.15
CA SER A 35 25.44 69.82 -15.10
C SER A 35 24.36 68.81 -15.55
N VAL A 36 23.28 68.74 -14.77
CA VAL A 36 22.08 67.90 -15.01
C VAL A 36 20.84 68.74 -14.72
N THR A 37 19.87 68.69 -15.62
CA THR A 37 18.59 69.39 -15.46
C THR A 37 17.64 68.59 -14.55
N ALA A 38 16.71 69.31 -13.89
CA ALA A 38 15.67 68.67 -13.10
C ALA A 38 14.76 67.74 -13.94
N GLU A 39 14.58 68.06 -15.22
CA GLU A 39 13.79 67.27 -16.16
C GLU A 39 14.48 65.94 -16.53
N GLU A 40 15.79 65.95 -16.77
CA GLU A 40 16.58 64.73 -17.02
C GLU A 40 16.55 63.80 -15.80
N LEU A 41 16.73 64.35 -14.61
CA LEU A 41 16.73 63.57 -13.37
C LEU A 41 15.33 63.04 -13.03
N GLY A 42 14.28 63.84 -13.28
CA GLY A 42 12.88 63.43 -13.14
C GLY A 42 12.47 62.34 -14.12
N THR A 43 12.91 62.45 -15.38
CA THR A 43 12.68 61.43 -16.42
C THR A 43 13.36 60.11 -16.07
N ALA A 44 14.62 60.16 -15.61
CA ALA A 44 15.35 58.98 -15.18
C ALA A 44 14.71 58.32 -13.93
N ALA A 45 14.22 59.12 -12.97
CA ALA A 45 13.50 58.60 -11.81
C ALA A 45 12.18 57.93 -12.21
N LEU A 46 11.41 58.53 -13.13
CA LEU A 46 10.19 57.91 -13.68
C LEU A 46 10.49 56.60 -14.42
N ALA A 47 11.61 56.54 -15.16
CA ALA A 47 12.04 55.32 -15.83
C ALA A 47 12.34 54.19 -14.82
N VAL A 48 12.94 54.50 -13.66
CA VAL A 48 13.14 53.54 -12.57
C VAL A 48 11.81 53.04 -12.00
N GLU A 49 10.87 53.93 -11.72
CA GLU A 49 9.55 53.54 -11.20
C GLU A 49 8.77 52.66 -12.19
N HIS A 50 8.80 53.01 -13.48
CA HIS A 50 8.21 52.19 -14.53
C HIS A 50 8.88 50.80 -14.61
N ALA A 51 10.21 50.73 -14.49
CA ALA A 51 10.95 49.47 -14.49
C ALA A 51 10.63 48.61 -13.26
N LYS A 52 10.45 49.21 -12.07
CA LYS A 52 10.00 48.50 -10.86
C LYS A 52 8.61 47.88 -11.03
N LEU A 53 7.66 48.66 -11.56
CA LEU A 53 6.30 48.17 -11.85
C LEU A 53 6.32 47.03 -12.88
N THR A 54 7.17 47.16 -13.90
CA THR A 54 7.36 46.13 -14.93
C THR A 54 7.93 44.83 -14.33
N LEU A 55 8.91 44.93 -13.43
CA LEU A 55 9.46 43.78 -12.71
C LEU A 55 8.42 43.11 -11.80
N ALA A 56 7.65 43.89 -11.05
CA ALA A 56 6.59 43.36 -10.18
C ALA A 56 5.51 42.63 -10.99
N HIS A 57 5.11 43.19 -12.13
CA HIS A 57 4.18 42.53 -13.05
C HIS A 57 4.76 41.23 -13.61
N ALA A 58 6.00 41.23 -14.08
CA ALA A 58 6.66 40.03 -14.61
C ALA A 58 6.81 38.92 -13.55
N ALA A 59 7.13 39.29 -12.30
CA ALA A 59 7.18 38.36 -11.17
C ALA A 59 5.81 37.74 -10.91
N LYS A 60 4.76 38.55 -10.85
CA LYS A 60 3.41 38.05 -10.61
C LYS A 60 2.93 37.12 -11.73
N GLN A 61 3.21 37.48 -12.98
CA GLN A 61 2.88 36.65 -14.13
C GLN A 61 3.62 35.31 -14.11
N ALA A 62 4.90 35.30 -13.73
CA ALA A 62 5.67 34.06 -13.59
C ALA A 62 5.13 33.15 -12.47
N GLU A 63 4.74 33.73 -11.33
CA GLU A 63 4.10 32.98 -10.23
C GLU A 63 2.78 32.37 -10.67
N ASP A 64 1.92 33.14 -11.35
CA ASP A 64 0.62 32.69 -11.80
C ASP A 64 0.75 31.57 -12.85
N GLN A 65 1.75 31.68 -13.74
CA GLN A 65 2.06 30.62 -14.70
C GLN A 65 2.55 29.34 -14.00
N ALA A 66 3.48 29.46 -13.04
CA ALA A 66 3.96 28.30 -12.28
C ALA A 66 2.84 27.64 -11.45
N ALA A 67 1.91 28.43 -10.91
CA ALA A 67 0.74 27.92 -10.20
C ALA A 67 -0.22 27.17 -11.14
N ALA A 68 -0.43 27.68 -12.36
CA ALA A 68 -1.23 27.02 -13.38
C ALA A 68 -0.62 25.69 -13.83
N GLU A 69 0.69 25.67 -14.12
CA GLU A 69 1.43 24.45 -14.49
C GLU A 69 1.39 23.42 -13.35
N ARG A 70 1.54 23.85 -12.10
CA ARG A 70 1.39 22.97 -10.93
C ARG A 70 -0.03 22.39 -10.84
N LEU A 71 -1.06 23.20 -11.05
CA LEU A 71 -2.44 22.75 -10.99
C LEU A 71 -2.74 21.71 -12.08
N GLU A 72 -2.27 21.94 -13.30
CA GLU A 72 -2.39 20.99 -14.41
C GLU A 72 -1.72 19.65 -14.08
N ASN A 73 -0.48 19.70 -13.57
CA ASN A 73 0.25 18.50 -13.14
C ASN A 73 -0.49 17.73 -12.03
N LEU A 74 -1.08 18.44 -11.07
CA LEU A 74 -1.88 17.81 -10.01
C LEU A 74 -3.19 17.21 -10.54
N GLN A 75 -3.81 17.81 -11.54
CA GLN A 75 -5.01 17.26 -12.19
C GLN A 75 -4.69 15.98 -12.97
N LEU A 76 -3.55 15.95 -13.68
CA LEU A 76 -3.06 14.74 -14.35
C LEU A 76 -2.76 13.63 -13.35
N LEU A 77 -2.05 13.95 -12.26
CA LEU A 77 -1.78 12.99 -11.19
C LEU A 77 -3.07 12.47 -10.55
N LYS A 78 -4.05 13.34 -10.32
CA LYS A 78 -5.38 12.94 -9.82
C LYS A 78 -6.05 11.95 -10.76
N ALA A 79 -6.05 12.20 -12.07
CA ALA A 79 -6.65 11.31 -13.05
C ALA A 79 -5.94 9.94 -13.07
N GLN A 80 -4.60 9.94 -13.06
CA GLN A 80 -3.79 8.72 -13.00
C GLN A 80 -4.06 7.91 -11.74
N ILE A 81 -4.16 8.55 -10.57
CA ILE A 81 -4.49 7.87 -9.32
C ILE A 81 -5.87 7.23 -9.41
N LEU A 82 -6.88 7.94 -9.92
CA LEU A 82 -8.24 7.41 -10.03
C LEU A 82 -8.33 6.24 -11.03
N GLU A 83 -7.57 6.29 -12.13
CA GLU A 83 -7.49 5.20 -13.09
C GLU A 83 -6.77 3.97 -12.50
N GLN A 84 -5.71 4.19 -11.71
CA GLN A 84 -4.89 3.10 -11.15
C GLN A 84 -5.40 2.54 -9.81
N ALA A 85 -6.24 3.27 -9.07
CA ALA A 85 -6.78 2.85 -7.78
C ALA A 85 -7.60 1.54 -7.86
N GLY A 86 -7.95 1.13 -9.08
CA GLY A 86 -8.70 -0.09 -9.35
C GLY A 86 -10.20 0.09 -9.10
N ASP A 87 -10.97 -0.90 -9.53
CA ASP A 87 -12.42 -0.91 -9.39
C ASP A 87 -12.82 -1.57 -8.06
N VAL A 88 -13.64 -0.87 -7.28
CA VAL A 88 -14.22 -1.41 -6.03
C VAL A 88 -15.05 -2.65 -6.33
N ASP A 89 -15.76 -2.67 -7.47
CA ASP A 89 -16.60 -3.80 -7.85
C ASP A 89 -15.75 -5.04 -8.14
N GLN A 90 -14.59 -4.87 -8.77
CA GLN A 90 -13.63 -5.96 -8.97
C GLN A 90 -13.12 -6.53 -7.65
N ALA A 91 -12.84 -5.68 -6.66
CA ALA A 91 -12.41 -6.12 -5.34
C ALA A 91 -13.53 -6.87 -4.58
N LEU A 92 -14.78 -6.39 -4.69
CA LEU A 92 -15.95 -7.04 -4.10
C LEU A 92 -16.23 -8.40 -4.73
N ASP A 93 -16.10 -8.54 -6.04
CA ASP A 93 -16.29 -9.82 -6.72
C ASP A 93 -15.19 -10.82 -6.36
N ALA A 94 -13.94 -10.38 -6.22
CA ALA A 94 -12.86 -11.22 -5.70
C ALA A 94 -13.13 -11.67 -4.24
N MET A 95 -13.67 -10.79 -3.41
CA MET A 95 -14.05 -11.11 -2.03
C MET A 95 -15.15 -12.19 -1.98
N ARG A 96 -16.20 -12.08 -2.81
CA ARG A 96 -17.27 -13.10 -2.90
C ARG A 96 -16.75 -14.47 -3.34
N GLN A 97 -15.78 -14.50 -4.24
CA GLN A 97 -15.14 -15.76 -4.66
C GLN A 97 -14.36 -16.39 -3.50
N LEU A 98 -13.64 -15.57 -2.72
CA LEU A 98 -12.94 -16.04 -1.52
C LEU A 98 -13.91 -16.57 -0.46
N GLU A 99 -15.03 -15.89 -0.22
CA GLU A 99 -16.09 -16.35 0.70
C GLU A 99 -16.63 -17.71 0.29
N THR A 100 -16.94 -17.89 -0.99
CA THR A 100 -17.45 -19.15 -1.54
C THR A 100 -16.43 -20.28 -1.38
N ALA A 101 -15.16 -20.03 -1.71
CA ALA A 101 -14.10 -21.02 -1.57
C ALA A 101 -13.82 -21.38 -0.09
N ALA A 102 -13.86 -20.39 0.80
CA ALA A 102 -13.69 -20.59 2.24
C ALA A 102 -14.85 -21.43 2.81
N ALA A 103 -16.09 -21.17 2.39
CA ALA A 103 -17.26 -21.95 2.82
C ALA A 103 -17.10 -23.43 2.45
N VAL A 104 -16.68 -23.74 1.22
CA VAL A 104 -16.42 -25.12 0.77
C VAL A 104 -15.37 -25.81 1.65
N LEU A 105 -14.27 -25.13 1.99
CA LEU A 105 -13.25 -25.68 2.88
C LEU A 105 -13.75 -25.91 4.31
N ILE A 106 -14.55 -24.96 4.84
CA ILE A 106 -15.14 -25.07 6.17
C ILE A 106 -16.07 -26.28 6.22
N GLU A 107 -16.96 -26.44 5.25
CA GLU A 107 -17.88 -27.58 5.17
C GLU A 107 -17.13 -28.92 5.03
N ALA A 108 -16.11 -28.97 4.16
CA ALA A 108 -15.29 -30.18 3.96
C ALA A 108 -14.57 -30.61 5.26
N CYS A 109 -14.14 -29.65 6.10
CA CYS A 109 -13.50 -29.94 7.38
C CYS A 109 -14.50 -30.22 8.52
N ALA A 110 -15.67 -29.56 8.50
CA ALA A 110 -16.66 -29.64 9.59
C ALA A 110 -17.19 -31.06 9.81
N GLY A 111 -17.50 -31.78 8.72
CA GLY A 111 -18.00 -33.16 8.82
C GLY A 111 -17.00 -34.10 9.50
N ARG A 112 -15.71 -33.94 9.20
CA ARG A 112 -14.63 -34.72 9.83
C ARG A 112 -14.46 -34.36 11.31
N GLN A 113 -14.52 -33.08 11.66
CA GLN A 113 -14.44 -32.62 13.05
C GLN A 113 -15.57 -33.19 13.90
N GLN A 114 -16.79 -33.13 13.37
CA GLN A 114 -17.95 -33.69 14.03
C GLN A 114 -17.81 -35.21 14.20
N LEU A 115 -17.36 -35.93 13.17
CA LEU A 115 -17.11 -37.37 13.24
C LEU A 115 -16.08 -37.71 14.31
N ILE A 116 -14.95 -37.01 14.37
CA ILE A 116 -13.91 -37.26 15.37
C ILE A 116 -14.47 -37.03 16.78
N SER A 117 -15.15 -35.92 17.01
CA SER A 117 -15.76 -35.63 18.33
C SER A 117 -16.76 -36.70 18.76
N GLN A 118 -17.67 -37.10 17.85
CA GLN A 118 -18.68 -38.12 18.13
C GLN A 118 -18.06 -39.51 18.35
N ALA A 119 -17.08 -39.88 17.53
CA ALA A 119 -16.37 -41.16 17.64
C ALA A 119 -15.58 -41.23 18.95
N THR A 120 -14.82 -40.19 19.31
CA THR A 120 -14.10 -40.11 20.58
C THR A 120 -15.06 -40.23 21.77
N ALA A 121 -16.22 -39.56 21.73
CA ALA A 121 -17.24 -39.68 22.77
C ALA A 121 -17.87 -41.09 22.85
N ALA A 122 -18.05 -41.76 21.71
CA ALA A 122 -18.51 -43.15 21.67
C ALA A 122 -17.47 -44.12 22.23
N MET A 123 -16.19 -43.97 21.82
CA MET A 123 -15.06 -44.74 22.32
C MET A 123 -14.89 -44.62 23.83
N ARG A 124 -14.99 -43.40 24.38
CA ARG A 124 -14.95 -43.17 25.84
C ARG A 124 -16.09 -43.90 26.57
N ARG A 125 -17.32 -43.85 26.04
CA ARG A 125 -18.47 -44.57 26.63
C ARG A 125 -18.29 -46.09 26.59
N ALA A 126 -17.58 -46.59 25.58
CA ALA A 126 -17.24 -48.01 25.44
C ALA A 126 -15.96 -48.41 26.19
N ALA A 127 -15.37 -47.52 27.00
CA ALA A 127 -14.12 -47.74 27.73
C ALA A 127 -12.94 -48.15 26.82
N VAL A 128 -12.91 -47.64 25.58
CA VAL A 128 -11.77 -47.80 24.68
C VAL A 128 -10.59 -46.98 25.24
N PRO A 129 -9.40 -47.57 25.38
CA PRO A 129 -8.24 -46.93 25.97
C PRO A 129 -7.69 -45.82 25.06
N ARG A 130 -6.88 -44.95 25.66
CA ARG A 130 -6.11 -43.97 24.90
C ARG A 130 -5.01 -44.65 24.08
N HIS A 131 -4.57 -43.99 23.02
CA HIS A 131 -3.53 -44.53 22.14
C HIS A 131 -2.23 -44.88 22.87
N ASN A 132 -1.84 -44.10 23.88
CA ASN A 132 -0.61 -44.29 24.66
C ASN A 132 -0.69 -45.42 25.70
N GLU A 133 -1.81 -46.14 25.80
CA GLU A 133 -1.99 -47.27 26.72
C GLU A 133 -1.71 -48.61 26.04
N ASP A 134 -1.34 -48.62 24.74
CA ASP A 134 -0.90 -49.78 23.94
C ASP A 134 -1.80 -51.03 24.03
N GLN A 135 -3.11 -50.80 24.19
CA GLN A 135 -4.13 -51.85 24.33
C GLN A 135 -5.12 -51.92 23.15
N ALA A 136 -4.85 -51.22 22.04
CA ALA A 136 -5.76 -51.13 20.90
C ALA A 136 -6.17 -52.50 20.33
N ASP A 137 -5.27 -53.49 20.32
CA ASP A 137 -5.56 -54.85 19.83
C ASP A 137 -6.65 -55.57 20.64
N GLN A 138 -6.82 -55.21 21.92
CA GLN A 138 -7.88 -55.72 22.80
C GLN A 138 -9.23 -55.02 22.56
N HIS A 139 -9.22 -53.91 21.81
CA HIS A 139 -10.37 -53.03 21.54
C HIS A 139 -10.62 -52.87 20.04
N ALA A 140 -10.49 -53.96 19.28
CA ALA A 140 -10.73 -54.01 17.83
C ALA A 140 -9.90 -52.99 17.02
N GLY A 141 -8.66 -52.75 17.44
CA GLY A 141 -7.75 -51.80 16.79
C GLY A 141 -8.10 -50.32 17.02
N LEU A 142 -9.06 -50.02 17.92
CA LEU A 142 -9.52 -48.68 18.21
C LEU A 142 -8.75 -48.06 19.39
N ALA A 143 -8.32 -46.81 19.21
CA ALA A 143 -7.83 -45.96 20.28
C ALA A 143 -8.06 -44.47 19.93
N TRP A 144 -7.86 -43.58 20.90
CA TRP A 144 -8.04 -42.14 20.71
C TRP A 144 -6.97 -41.32 21.46
N SER A 145 -6.76 -40.08 21.05
CA SER A 145 -5.86 -39.13 21.72
C SER A 145 -6.54 -37.76 21.90
N ASP A 146 -6.25 -37.10 23.02
CA ASP A 146 -6.73 -35.74 23.29
C ASP A 146 -5.89 -34.70 22.56
N ALA A 147 -6.53 -33.58 22.21
CA ALA A 147 -5.86 -32.37 21.78
C ALA A 147 -4.83 -31.90 22.83
N GLY A 148 -3.68 -31.42 22.34
CA GLY A 148 -2.57 -30.90 23.14
C GLY A 148 -1.95 -29.67 22.47
N MET A 149 -0.85 -29.13 23.02
CA MET A 149 -0.19 -27.97 22.41
C MET A 149 0.22 -28.29 20.96
N GLY A 150 -0.46 -27.64 20.00
CA GLY A 150 -0.23 -27.83 18.56
C GLY A 150 -0.76 -29.13 17.96
N ARG A 151 -1.58 -29.91 18.70
CA ARG A 151 -2.18 -31.16 18.21
C ARG A 151 -3.69 -31.15 18.45
N SER A 152 -4.45 -31.64 17.48
CA SER A 152 -5.89 -31.79 17.62
C SER A 152 -6.26 -33.19 18.13
N ASP A 153 -7.52 -33.41 18.48
CA ASP A 153 -8.04 -34.76 18.75
C ASP A 153 -7.81 -35.68 17.54
N GLU A 154 -7.43 -36.92 17.82
CA GLU A 154 -7.15 -37.93 16.79
C GLU A 154 -7.80 -39.26 17.14
N LEU A 155 -8.25 -39.97 16.09
CA LEU A 155 -8.67 -41.36 16.19
C LEU A 155 -7.56 -42.26 15.66
N HIS A 156 -7.38 -43.40 16.30
CA HIS A 156 -6.47 -44.45 15.86
C HIS A 156 -7.31 -45.69 15.54
N ILE A 157 -7.22 -46.18 14.30
CA ILE A 157 -7.99 -47.32 13.79
C ILE A 157 -7.06 -48.22 13.00
N ASP A 158 -6.82 -49.45 13.47
CA ASP A 158 -5.97 -50.45 12.81
C ASP A 158 -4.59 -49.88 12.41
N GLY A 159 -4.00 -49.10 13.32
CA GLY A 159 -2.71 -48.44 13.10
C GLY A 159 -2.74 -47.17 12.22
N ARG A 160 -3.90 -46.78 11.69
CA ARG A 160 -4.09 -45.51 10.97
C ARG A 160 -4.44 -44.39 11.93
N ARG A 161 -3.95 -43.18 11.63
CA ARG A 161 -4.21 -41.98 12.42
C ARG A 161 -5.09 -41.02 11.65
N ILE A 162 -6.28 -40.76 12.19
CA ILE A 162 -7.26 -39.85 11.62
C ILE A 162 -7.29 -38.59 12.48
N SER A 163 -6.53 -37.58 12.07
CA SER A 163 -6.43 -36.31 12.80
C SER A 163 -7.43 -35.27 12.27
N ASN A 164 -7.80 -34.31 13.12
CA ASN A 164 -8.56 -33.13 12.68
C ASN A 164 -7.78 -32.32 11.62
N ILE A 165 -8.50 -31.75 10.66
CA ILE A 165 -7.99 -30.80 9.68
C ILE A 165 -8.69 -29.46 9.93
N SER A 166 -7.93 -28.43 10.28
CA SER A 166 -8.47 -27.09 10.50
C SER A 166 -8.62 -26.35 9.16
N ALA A 167 -9.84 -25.95 8.82
CA ALA A 167 -10.11 -25.14 7.63
C ALA A 167 -9.31 -23.83 7.64
N GLY A 168 -9.13 -23.21 8.82
CA GLY A 168 -8.34 -21.99 8.96
C GLY A 168 -6.88 -22.15 8.52
N VAL A 169 -6.29 -23.33 8.79
CA VAL A 169 -4.91 -23.64 8.36
C VAL A 169 -4.84 -23.79 6.84
N LEU A 170 -5.83 -24.43 6.21
CA LEU A 170 -5.91 -24.56 4.75
C LEU A 170 -6.13 -23.22 4.05
N ILE A 171 -7.07 -22.41 4.55
CA ILE A 171 -7.38 -21.07 4.02
C ILE A 171 -6.12 -20.21 4.05
N ALA A 172 -5.45 -20.18 5.20
CA ALA A 172 -4.33 -19.29 5.35
C ALA A 172 -3.08 -19.81 4.58
N ALA A 173 -2.94 -21.13 4.34
CA ALA A 173 -1.96 -21.68 3.41
C ALA A 173 -2.26 -21.31 1.95
N ALA A 174 -3.54 -21.30 1.55
CA ALA A 174 -3.96 -20.84 0.23
C ALA A 174 -3.64 -19.35 0.03
N LEU A 175 -3.88 -18.51 1.04
CA LEU A 175 -3.49 -17.09 1.01
C LEU A 175 -1.99 -16.91 0.86
N HIS A 176 -1.18 -17.69 1.59
CA HIS A 176 0.28 -17.66 1.45
C HIS A 176 0.75 -18.06 0.04
N ARG A 177 0.15 -19.10 -0.56
CA ARG A 177 0.43 -19.50 -1.95
C ARG A 177 0.01 -18.43 -2.95
N ALA A 178 -1.14 -17.77 -2.75
CA ALA A 178 -1.60 -16.68 -3.60
C ALA A 178 -0.64 -15.46 -3.56
N MET A 179 -0.06 -15.16 -2.39
CA MET A 179 0.98 -14.14 -2.27
C MET A 179 2.23 -14.47 -3.09
N GLN A 180 2.70 -15.72 -3.04
CA GLN A 180 3.83 -16.17 -3.86
C GLN A 180 3.54 -16.05 -5.36
N GLN A 181 2.33 -16.45 -5.78
CA GLN A 181 1.88 -16.33 -7.17
C GLN A 181 1.82 -14.88 -7.66
N THR A 182 1.37 -13.97 -6.80
CA THR A 182 1.27 -12.53 -7.12
C THR A 182 2.58 -11.77 -6.89
N LYS A 183 3.64 -12.44 -6.41
CA LYS A 183 4.94 -11.87 -6.05
C LYS A 183 4.81 -10.70 -5.05
N ARG A 184 3.85 -10.81 -4.14
CA ARG A 184 3.58 -9.79 -3.11
C ARG A 184 4.08 -10.25 -1.74
N GLY A 185 4.61 -9.30 -0.96
CA GLY A 185 5.06 -9.55 0.41
C GLY A 185 3.91 -9.63 1.42
N PRO A 186 4.14 -10.18 2.62
CA PRO A 186 3.12 -10.37 3.66
C PRO A 186 2.47 -9.09 4.17
N GLY A 187 3.11 -7.93 3.97
CA GLY A 187 2.53 -6.63 4.31
C GLY A 187 1.24 -6.31 3.57
N HIS A 188 0.95 -6.99 2.44
CA HIS A 188 -0.30 -6.80 1.70
C HIS A 188 -1.52 -7.51 2.30
N LEU A 189 -1.33 -8.37 3.31
CA LEU A 189 -2.42 -9.00 4.07
C LEU A 189 -2.67 -8.32 5.42
N ALA A 190 -1.97 -7.21 5.72
CA ALA A 190 -2.13 -6.50 6.98
C ALA A 190 -3.60 -6.05 7.20
N PRO A 191 -4.13 -6.16 8.44
CA PRO A 191 -3.42 -6.46 9.69
C PRO A 191 -3.23 -7.97 9.97
N ILE A 192 -3.64 -8.86 9.06
CA ILE A 192 -3.59 -10.30 9.26
C ILE A 192 -2.16 -10.79 9.01
N ALA A 193 -1.41 -10.91 10.10
CA ALA A 193 -0.14 -11.58 10.18
C ALA A 193 -0.33 -13.10 10.06
N ILE A 194 -0.16 -13.65 8.85
CA ILE A 194 -0.07 -15.11 8.66
C ILE A 194 1.34 -15.54 9.10
N HIS A 195 1.51 -15.88 10.38
CA HIS A 195 2.80 -16.29 10.94
C HIS A 195 2.87 -17.83 11.07
N SER A 196 4.08 -18.37 10.83
CA SER A 196 4.47 -19.78 11.02
C SER A 196 3.47 -20.80 10.48
N MET A 197 3.47 -20.99 9.17
CA MET A 197 2.75 -22.09 8.56
C MET A 197 3.64 -23.29 8.32
N ASN A 198 3.07 -24.49 8.41
CA ASN A 198 3.71 -25.72 7.97
C ASN A 198 4.16 -25.55 6.51
N GLY A 199 5.47 -25.39 6.30
CA GLY A 199 6.04 -25.26 4.96
C GLY A 199 5.63 -26.41 4.04
N ASP A 200 5.45 -27.60 4.61
CA ASP A 200 4.98 -28.80 3.91
C ASP A 200 3.58 -28.62 3.32
N LEU A 201 2.64 -28.05 4.07
CA LEU A 201 1.29 -27.76 3.57
C LEU A 201 1.31 -26.70 2.45
N ILE A 202 2.16 -25.68 2.58
CA ILE A 202 2.30 -24.63 1.57
C ILE A 202 2.89 -25.19 0.29
N ASN A 203 3.90 -26.06 0.38
CA ASN A 203 4.63 -26.58 -0.77
C ASN A 203 3.89 -27.74 -1.44
N ASP A 204 3.39 -28.70 -0.65
CA ASP A 204 2.71 -29.90 -1.12
C ASP A 204 1.47 -30.22 -0.25
N PRO A 205 0.32 -29.56 -0.53
CA PRO A 205 -0.90 -29.77 0.24
C PRO A 205 -1.46 -31.18 0.10
N GLN A 206 -1.19 -31.88 -1.01
CA GLN A 206 -1.67 -33.24 -1.21
C GLN A 206 -0.91 -34.23 -0.33
N ALA A 207 0.42 -34.16 -0.30
CA ALA A 207 1.22 -35.00 0.60
C ALA A 207 0.88 -34.71 2.07
N TRP A 208 0.71 -33.44 2.44
CA TRP A 208 0.33 -33.07 3.80
C TRP A 208 -1.06 -33.61 4.19
N LEU A 209 -2.07 -33.48 3.31
CA LEU A 209 -3.42 -34.01 3.56
C LEU A 209 -3.40 -35.53 3.67
N ASN A 210 -2.65 -36.23 2.81
CA ASN A 210 -2.52 -37.68 2.85
C ASN A 210 -1.86 -38.17 4.15
N ALA A 211 -0.92 -37.41 4.74
CA ALA A 211 -0.29 -37.74 6.02
C ALA A 211 -1.21 -37.58 7.25
N MET A 212 -2.38 -36.96 7.05
CA MET A 212 -3.42 -36.77 8.09
C MET A 212 -4.51 -37.86 8.06
N TYR A 213 -4.42 -38.81 7.13
CA TYR A 213 -5.28 -40.00 6.97
C TYR A 213 -4.51 -41.29 7.30
#